data_AF-A0A094WBJ2-F1
#
_entry.id   AF-A0A094WBJ2-F1
#
_cell.length_a   1.000
_cell.length_b   1.000
_cell.length_c   1.000
_cell.angle_alpha   90.00
_cell.angle_beta   90.00
_cell.angle_gamma   90.00
#
_symmetry.space_group_name_H-M   'P 1'
#
loop_
_entity.id
_entity.type
_entity.pdbx_description
1 polymer ?
#
loop_
_entity_poly.entity_id
_entity_poly.type
_entity_poly.pdbx_seq_one_letter_code
_entity_poly.pdbx_strand_id
1 'polypeptide(L)'
;MGMNRDLERGAFDIYQMTIGLLVTSILTAVSMFGIRSYIHNGNLLALETLVDNLRTAAHDYSKVNGSYSGISCTALQNIQEWPTNGCVSNGNVYTNIYGIGAVTISQTSNNTESYTISISESPSLTYWTTSDFRALCNRFYTLEETPCNPGTNSVQIVF
;
A
#
# COMPACT_ATOMS: atom_id res chain seq x y z
N MET A 1 63.75 -26.39 5.58
CA MET A 1 62.35 -26.80 5.29
C MET A 1 61.40 -25.90 6.09
N GLY A 2 61.08 -24.71 5.58
CA GLY A 2 60.22 -23.72 6.28
C GLY A 2 59.09 -23.16 5.41
N MET A 3 59.29 -23.11 4.08
CA MET A 3 58.35 -22.49 3.13
C MET A 3 56.96 -23.13 3.03
N ASN A 4 56.77 -24.42 3.36
CA ASN A 4 55.46 -25.06 3.22
C ASN A 4 54.45 -24.65 4.31
N ARG A 5 54.90 -24.27 5.51
CA ARG A 5 53.99 -23.91 6.61
C ARG A 5 53.39 -22.52 6.47
N ASP A 6 54.07 -21.62 5.75
CA ASP A 6 53.59 -20.25 5.52
C ASP A 6 52.55 -20.18 4.39
N LEU A 7 52.66 -21.05 3.38
CA LEU A 7 51.64 -21.24 2.34
C LEU A 7 50.36 -21.89 2.88
N GLU A 8 50.48 -22.89 3.76
CA GLU A 8 49.33 -23.51 4.43
C GLU A 8 48.62 -22.54 5.39
N ARG A 9 49.35 -21.71 6.13
CA ARG A 9 48.75 -20.67 6.99
C ARG A 9 48.10 -19.54 6.18
N GLY A 10 48.75 -19.06 5.12
CA GLY A 10 48.18 -18.04 4.24
C GLY A 10 46.92 -18.53 3.51
N ALA A 11 46.90 -19.79 3.07
CA ALA A 11 45.70 -20.40 2.49
C ALA A 11 44.57 -20.51 3.53
N PHE A 12 44.87 -20.97 4.74
CA PHE A 12 43.87 -21.09 5.81
C PHE A 12 43.24 -19.74 6.20
N ASP A 13 44.03 -18.68 6.33
CA ASP A 13 43.53 -17.32 6.63
C ASP A 13 42.65 -16.76 5.50
N ILE A 14 43.02 -16.98 4.23
CA ILE A 14 42.21 -16.55 3.08
C ILE A 14 40.88 -17.32 3.03
N TYR A 15 40.89 -18.63 3.30
CA TYR A 15 39.66 -19.44 3.37
C TYR A 15 38.73 -18.96 4.49
N GLN A 16 39.26 -18.69 5.68
CA GLN A 16 38.45 -18.20 6.80
C GLN A 16 37.88 -16.80 6.57
N MET A 17 38.65 -15.88 5.99
CA MET A 17 38.16 -14.55 5.60
C MET A 17 37.06 -14.66 4.53
N THR A 18 37.25 -15.51 3.52
CA THR A 18 36.26 -15.70 2.45
C THR A 18 34.94 -16.27 2.98
N ILE A 19 35.01 -17.25 3.89
CA ILE A 19 33.82 -17.81 4.56
C ILE A 19 33.15 -16.75 5.43
N GLY A 20 33.90 -15.94 6.17
CA GLY A 20 33.35 -14.84 6.96
C GLY A 20 32.61 -13.80 6.11
N LEU A 21 33.19 -13.42 4.96
CA LEU A 21 32.57 -12.52 3.97
C LEU A 21 31.31 -13.13 3.33
N LEU A 22 31.29 -14.44 3.07
CA LEU A 22 30.11 -15.12 2.54
C LEU A 22 28.98 -15.17 3.58
N VAL A 23 29.28 -15.49 4.83
CA VAL A 23 28.26 -15.58 5.89
C VAL A 23 27.67 -14.22 6.22
N THR A 24 28.51 -13.17 6.29
CA THR A 24 28.03 -11.80 6.54
C THR A 24 27.20 -11.25 5.38
N SER A 25 27.56 -11.56 4.12
CA SER A 25 26.74 -11.18 2.96
C SER A 25 25.41 -11.93 2.88
N ILE A 26 25.35 -13.20 3.30
CA ILE A 26 24.09 -13.94 3.39
C ILE A 26 23.19 -13.33 4.48
N LEU A 27 23.74 -13.00 5.65
CA LEU A 27 22.98 -12.37 6.75
C LEU A 27 22.44 -10.97 6.38
N THR A 28 23.21 -10.17 5.65
CA THR A 28 22.73 -8.86 5.15
C THR A 28 21.68 -9.02 4.06
N ALA A 29 21.78 -10.03 3.21
CA ALA A 29 20.75 -10.33 2.21
C ALA A 29 19.43 -10.78 2.86
N VAL A 30 19.47 -11.69 3.83
CA VAL A 30 18.27 -12.20 4.53
C VAL A 30 17.56 -11.10 5.31
N SER A 31 18.31 -10.21 5.96
CA SER A 31 17.73 -9.06 6.66
C SER A 31 17.05 -8.07 5.71
N MET A 32 17.54 -7.90 4.47
CA MET A 32 16.83 -7.11 3.44
C MET A 32 15.49 -7.72 3.04
N PHE A 33 15.37 -9.05 2.93
CA PHE A 33 14.08 -9.69 2.63
C PHE A 33 13.07 -9.47 3.77
N GLY A 34 13.51 -9.63 5.02
CA GLY A 34 12.65 -9.40 6.19
C GLY A 34 12.15 -7.97 6.30
N ILE A 35 13.04 -6.99 6.11
CA ILE A 35 12.68 -5.55 6.16
C ILE A 35 11.72 -5.18 5.02
N ARG A 36 11.95 -5.69 3.80
CA ARG A 36 11.06 -5.46 2.66
C ARG A 36 9.65 -6.02 2.91
N SER A 37 9.56 -7.23 3.46
CA SER A 37 8.28 -7.84 3.82
C SER A 37 7.55 -7.05 4.92
N TYR A 38 8.28 -6.57 5.94
CA TYR A 38 7.70 -5.73 7.00
C TYR A 38 7.17 -4.40 6.48
N ILE A 39 7.95 -3.69 5.65
CA ILE A 39 7.54 -2.42 5.04
C ILE A 39 6.33 -2.63 4.13
N HIS A 40 6.33 -3.70 3.34
CA HIS A 40 5.22 -4.02 2.45
C HIS A 40 3.93 -4.31 3.19
N ASN A 41 3.99 -5.14 4.23
CA ASN A 41 2.83 -5.40 5.08
C ASN A 41 2.35 -4.12 5.79
N GLY A 42 3.27 -3.27 6.26
CA GLY A 42 2.92 -1.99 6.87
C GLY A 42 2.21 -1.03 5.91
N ASN A 43 2.65 -0.96 4.65
CA ASN A 43 1.99 -0.14 3.63
C ASN A 43 0.61 -0.69 3.27
N LEU A 44 0.45 -2.02 3.18
CA LEU A 44 -0.85 -2.65 2.92
C LEU A 44 -1.84 -2.35 4.05
N LEU A 45 -1.41 -2.49 5.31
CA LEU A 45 -2.22 -2.14 6.48
C LEU A 45 -2.59 -0.64 6.53
N ALA A 46 -1.67 0.24 6.15
CA ALA A 46 -1.95 1.67 6.05
C ALA A 46 -2.98 1.97 4.96
N LEU A 47 -2.93 1.26 3.83
CA LEU A 47 -3.90 1.38 2.74
C LEU A 47 -5.28 0.88 3.16
N GLU A 48 -5.35 -0.27 3.84
CA GLU A 48 -6.59 -0.78 4.44
C GLU A 48 -7.20 0.23 5.40
N THR A 49 -6.40 0.77 6.32
CA THR A 49 -6.86 1.79 7.29
C THR A 49 -7.37 3.05 6.59
N LEU A 50 -6.72 3.47 5.51
CA LEU A 50 -7.18 4.63 4.72
C LEU A 50 -8.55 4.38 4.09
N VAL A 51 -8.76 3.18 3.52
CA VAL A 51 -10.05 2.78 2.94
C VAL A 51 -11.14 2.72 4.01
N ASP A 52 -10.85 2.16 5.19
CA ASP A 52 -11.78 2.14 6.33
C ASP A 52 -12.19 3.55 6.77
N ASN A 53 -11.23 4.46 6.91
CA ASN A 53 -11.52 5.85 7.27
C ASN A 53 -12.40 6.54 6.21
N LEU A 54 -12.10 6.33 4.92
CA LEU A 54 -12.90 6.87 3.83
C LEU A 54 -14.32 6.29 3.84
N ARG A 55 -14.47 5.00 4.13
CA ARG A 55 -15.76 4.33 4.26
C ARG A 55 -16.59 4.95 5.38
N THR A 56 -15.99 5.18 6.54
CA THR A 56 -16.65 5.85 7.68
C THR A 56 -17.07 7.26 7.31
N ALA A 57 -16.16 8.08 6.76
CA ALA A 57 -16.46 9.46 6.37
C ALA A 57 -17.55 9.52 5.28
N ALA A 58 -17.56 8.60 4.32
CA ALA A 58 -18.60 8.49 3.32
C ALA A 58 -19.96 8.14 3.94
N HIS A 59 -19.99 7.19 4.88
CA HIS A 59 -21.21 6.83 5.59
C HIS A 59 -21.76 8.01 6.43
N ASP A 60 -20.89 8.81 7.03
CA ASP A 60 -21.34 10.01 7.75
C ASP A 60 -21.80 11.12 6.80
N TYR A 61 -21.19 11.23 5.61
CA TYR A 61 -21.70 12.09 4.53
C TYR A 61 -23.14 11.73 4.14
N SER A 62 -23.45 10.45 3.95
CA SER A 62 -24.81 10.04 3.57
C SER A 62 -25.83 10.28 4.68
N LYS A 63 -25.44 10.27 5.97
CA LYS A 63 -26.32 10.69 7.08
C LYS A 63 -26.69 12.17 7.02
N VAL A 64 -25.77 13.03 6.60
CA VAL A 64 -26.01 14.48 6.50
C VAL A 64 -26.78 14.84 5.23
N ASN A 65 -26.43 14.22 4.11
CA ASN A 65 -26.94 14.60 2.78
C ASN A 65 -28.09 13.70 2.28
N GLY A 66 -28.37 12.58 2.96
CA GLY A 66 -29.37 11.58 2.56
C GLY A 66 -28.99 10.75 1.33
N SER A 67 -27.82 10.99 0.72
CA SER A 67 -27.31 10.26 -0.44
C SER A 67 -25.79 10.44 -0.58
N TYR A 68 -25.15 9.68 -1.47
CA TYR A 68 -23.76 9.86 -1.87
C TYR A 68 -23.60 10.82 -3.07
N SER A 69 -24.65 11.56 -3.46
CA SER A 69 -24.58 12.42 -4.63
C SER A 69 -23.60 13.58 -4.42
N GLY A 70 -22.64 13.73 -5.32
CA GLY A 70 -21.60 14.75 -5.22
C GLY A 70 -20.51 14.46 -4.17
N ILE A 71 -20.45 13.24 -3.63
CA ILE A 71 -19.35 12.85 -2.73
C ILE A 71 -18.01 13.00 -3.44
N SER A 72 -17.08 13.62 -2.74
CA SER A 72 -15.70 13.84 -3.14
C SER A 72 -14.87 14.12 -1.89
N CYS A 73 -13.55 14.04 -1.98
CA CYS A 73 -12.69 14.36 -0.84
C CYS A 73 -12.99 15.76 -0.28
N THR A 74 -13.14 16.77 -1.14
CA THR A 74 -13.50 18.13 -0.75
C THR A 74 -14.88 18.21 -0.10
N ALA A 75 -15.86 17.44 -0.59
CA ALA A 75 -17.19 17.40 0.02
C ALA A 75 -17.15 16.83 1.44
N LEU A 76 -16.32 15.80 1.68
CA LEU A 76 -16.10 15.24 3.01
C LEU A 76 -15.41 16.24 3.97
N GLN A 77 -14.46 17.04 3.46
CA GLN A 77 -13.84 18.11 4.25
C GLN A 77 -14.82 19.20 4.65
N ASN A 78 -15.74 19.57 3.75
CA ASN A 78 -16.70 20.65 3.99
C ASN A 78 -17.70 20.31 5.12
N ILE A 79 -18.05 19.03 5.27
CA ILE A 79 -18.90 18.54 6.37
C ILE A 79 -18.09 18.21 7.64
N GLN A 80 -16.78 18.47 7.64
CA GLN A 80 -15.84 18.21 8.75
C GLN A 80 -15.68 16.73 9.13
N GLU A 81 -16.13 15.79 8.28
CA GLU A 81 -15.92 14.34 8.44
C GLU A 81 -14.56 13.88 7.88
N TRP A 82 -13.82 14.79 7.25
CA TRP A 82 -12.45 14.55 6.79
C TRP A 82 -11.51 15.66 7.24
N PRO A 83 -10.24 15.36 7.58
CA PRO A 83 -9.28 16.36 8.05
C PRO A 83 -9.08 17.50 7.04
N THR A 84 -8.86 18.73 7.51
CA THR A 84 -8.68 19.93 6.68
C THR A 84 -7.51 19.82 5.67
N ASN A 85 -6.48 19.04 6.00
CA ASN A 85 -5.35 18.75 5.10
C ASN A 85 -5.42 17.34 4.48
N GLY A 86 -6.56 16.67 4.62
CA GLY A 86 -6.77 15.30 4.16
C GLY A 86 -7.05 15.18 2.66
N CYS A 87 -7.19 16.28 1.93
CA CYS A 87 -7.35 16.31 0.49
C CYS A 87 -6.27 17.15 -0.17
N VAL A 88 -5.89 16.75 -1.37
CA VAL A 88 -4.97 17.46 -2.24
C VAL A 88 -5.66 17.87 -3.54
N SER A 89 -4.93 18.55 -4.42
CA SER A 89 -5.42 19.00 -5.71
C SER A 89 -6.11 17.89 -6.50
N ASN A 90 -7.10 18.27 -7.31
CA ASN A 90 -7.93 17.38 -8.14
C ASN A 90 -8.88 16.45 -7.37
N GLY A 91 -9.14 16.73 -6.09
CA GLY A 91 -10.10 15.96 -5.29
C GLY A 91 -9.55 14.62 -4.79
N ASN A 92 -8.23 14.44 -4.87
CA ASN A 92 -7.54 13.27 -4.33
C ASN A 92 -7.43 13.38 -2.81
N VAL A 93 -7.41 12.23 -2.15
CA VAL A 93 -7.11 12.08 -0.73
C VAL A 93 -5.60 12.19 -0.54
N TYR A 94 -5.19 12.96 0.47
CA TYR A 94 -3.79 13.01 0.90
C TYR A 94 -3.37 11.63 1.43
N THR A 95 -2.29 11.10 0.88
CA THR A 95 -1.68 9.84 1.32
C THR A 95 -0.17 9.94 1.28
N ASN A 96 0.49 9.34 2.27
CA ASN A 96 1.95 9.18 2.31
C ASN A 96 2.33 7.68 2.23
N ILE A 97 1.42 6.87 1.68
CA ILE A 97 1.65 5.43 1.48
C ILE A 97 2.59 5.28 0.29
N TYR A 98 3.72 4.61 0.51
CA TYR A 98 4.72 4.43 -0.54
C TYR A 98 4.13 3.72 -1.76
N GLY A 99 4.47 4.21 -2.95
CA GLY A 99 3.96 3.65 -4.20
C GLY A 99 2.55 4.10 -4.58
N ILE A 100 1.72 4.64 -3.69
CA ILE A 100 0.38 5.12 -4.06
C ILE A 100 0.47 6.53 -4.65
N GLY A 101 -0.14 6.71 -5.83
CA GLY A 101 -0.11 7.97 -6.58
C GLY A 101 -1.39 8.79 -6.41
N ALA A 102 -2.54 8.13 -6.39
CA ALA A 102 -3.81 8.80 -6.14
C ALA A 102 -4.79 7.88 -5.41
N VAL A 103 -5.59 8.48 -4.54
CA VAL A 103 -6.77 7.86 -3.95
C VAL A 103 -7.91 8.85 -4.13
N THR A 104 -9.02 8.42 -4.70
CA THR A 104 -10.21 9.25 -4.91
C THR A 104 -11.44 8.54 -4.37
N ILE A 105 -12.43 9.35 -3.99
CA ILE A 105 -13.78 8.90 -3.67
C ILE A 105 -14.76 9.66 -4.55
N SER A 106 -15.69 8.94 -5.14
CA SER A 106 -16.72 9.52 -6.01
C SER A 106 -18.00 8.70 -5.94
N GLN A 107 -19.13 9.32 -6.25
CA GLN A 107 -20.38 8.61 -6.43
C GLN A 107 -20.22 7.53 -7.51
N THR A 108 -20.81 6.35 -7.32
CA THR A 108 -20.88 5.36 -8.40
C THR A 108 -21.78 5.88 -9.51
N SER A 109 -21.33 5.77 -10.76
CA SER A 109 -22.03 6.32 -11.92
C SER A 109 -23.52 5.92 -11.93
N ASN A 110 -24.40 6.93 -11.97
CA ASN A 110 -25.86 6.79 -11.99
C ASN A 110 -26.50 6.11 -10.76
N ASN A 111 -25.76 5.88 -9.67
CA ASN A 111 -26.31 5.38 -8.41
C ASN A 111 -26.00 6.36 -7.28
N THR A 112 -27.03 6.96 -6.67
CA THR A 112 -26.86 7.88 -5.54
C THR A 112 -26.74 7.17 -4.19
N GLU A 113 -26.95 5.86 -4.18
CA GLU A 113 -26.93 5.01 -2.98
C GLU A 113 -25.61 4.26 -2.81
N SER A 114 -24.69 4.35 -3.78
CA SER A 114 -23.37 3.75 -3.70
C SER A 114 -22.26 4.73 -4.07
N TYR A 115 -21.05 4.45 -3.60
CA TYR A 115 -19.86 5.21 -3.93
C TYR A 115 -18.70 4.28 -4.28
N THR A 116 -17.69 4.85 -4.90
CA THR A 116 -16.51 4.13 -5.36
C THR A 116 -15.26 4.81 -4.83
N ILE A 117 -14.41 4.01 -4.19
CA ILE A 117 -13.05 4.40 -3.85
C ILE A 117 -12.13 3.86 -4.94
N SER A 118 -11.41 4.74 -5.62
CA SER A 118 -10.41 4.38 -6.62
C SER A 118 -9.03 4.66 -6.06
N ILE A 119 -8.15 3.66 -6.14
CA ILE A 119 -6.74 3.77 -5.73
C ILE A 119 -5.91 3.48 -6.98
N SER A 120 -4.92 4.32 -7.24
CA SER A 120 -3.94 4.08 -8.29
C SER A 120 -2.52 4.22 -7.77
N GLU A 121 -1.68 3.33 -8.26
CA GLU A 121 -0.24 3.40 -8.06
C GLU A 121 0.35 4.64 -8.73
N SER A 122 1.43 5.15 -8.16
CA SER A 122 2.23 6.22 -8.75
C SER A 122 2.87 5.73 -10.04
N PRO A 123 2.72 6.44 -11.18
CA PRO A 123 3.28 6.00 -12.46
C PRO A 123 4.81 5.95 -12.49
N SER A 124 5.47 6.58 -11.50
CA SER A 124 6.93 6.56 -11.34
C SER A 124 7.45 5.39 -10.50
N LEU A 125 6.57 4.56 -9.93
CA LEU A 125 6.92 3.45 -9.04
C LEU A 125 6.21 2.18 -9.49
N THR A 126 6.91 1.05 -9.35
CA THR A 126 6.34 -0.30 -9.51
C THR A 126 6.59 -1.07 -8.21
N TYR A 127 5.74 -0.79 -7.24
CA TYR A 127 5.78 -1.31 -5.88
C TYR A 127 4.59 -2.22 -5.58
N TRP A 128 3.41 -1.87 -6.08
CA TRP A 128 2.17 -2.61 -5.88
C TRP A 128 1.95 -3.61 -7.00
N THR A 129 1.32 -4.72 -6.66
CA THR A 129 0.93 -5.76 -7.61
C THR A 129 -0.58 -5.94 -7.61
N THR A 130 -1.10 -6.57 -8.66
CA THR A 130 -2.51 -7.00 -8.70
C THR A 130 -2.87 -7.93 -7.53
N SER A 131 -1.90 -8.67 -6.98
CA SER A 131 -2.12 -9.52 -5.80
C SER A 131 -2.41 -8.69 -4.55
N ASP A 132 -1.72 -7.57 -4.38
CA ASP A 132 -1.89 -6.69 -3.22
C ASP A 132 -3.25 -5.99 -3.28
N PHE A 133 -3.63 -5.51 -4.46
CA PHE A 133 -4.96 -4.96 -4.70
C PHE A 133 -6.07 -6.01 -4.53
N ARG A 134 -5.80 -7.27 -4.89
CA ARG A 134 -6.72 -8.38 -4.62
C ARG A 134 -6.82 -8.68 -3.11
N ALA A 135 -5.73 -8.61 -2.36
CA ALA A 135 -5.76 -8.75 -0.91
C ALA A 135 -6.61 -7.64 -0.26
N LEU A 136 -6.43 -6.40 -0.71
CA LEU A 136 -7.26 -5.26 -0.31
C LEU A 136 -8.74 -5.53 -0.62
N CYS A 137 -9.07 -5.98 -1.84
CA CYS A 137 -10.44 -6.39 -2.18
C CYS A 137 -10.98 -7.44 -1.21
N ASN A 138 -10.24 -8.52 -0.96
CA ASN A 138 -10.68 -9.61 -0.09
C ASN A 138 -10.97 -9.15 1.34
N ARG A 139 -10.27 -8.13 1.83
CA ARG A 139 -10.51 -7.54 3.15
C ARG A 139 -11.87 -6.85 3.25
N PHE A 140 -12.29 -6.18 2.18
CA PHE A 140 -13.53 -5.39 2.12
C PHE A 140 -14.70 -6.13 1.45
N TYR A 141 -14.43 -7.24 0.79
CA TYR A 141 -15.43 -8.12 0.19
C TYR A 141 -16.17 -8.90 1.26
N THR A 142 -17.11 -8.26 1.93
CA THR A 142 -18.09 -8.96 2.78
C THR A 142 -19.22 -9.44 1.89
N LEU A 143 -19.23 -10.75 1.60
CA LEU A 143 -20.36 -11.58 1.13
C LEU A 143 -21.44 -10.82 0.30
N GLU A 144 -21.30 -10.93 -1.02
CA GLU A 144 -22.31 -10.81 -2.09
C GLU A 144 -22.54 -9.49 -2.85
N GLU A 145 -22.13 -8.28 -2.44
CA GLU A 145 -22.52 -7.07 -3.23
C GLU A 145 -21.52 -5.90 -3.33
N THR A 146 -20.26 -6.05 -2.90
CA THR A 146 -19.25 -4.99 -3.12
C THR A 146 -18.37 -5.32 -4.35
N PRO A 147 -18.67 -4.81 -5.55
CA PRO A 147 -17.81 -5.03 -6.70
C PRO A 147 -16.45 -4.40 -6.44
N CYS A 148 -15.42 -5.24 -6.41
CA CYS A 148 -14.03 -4.83 -6.32
C CYS A 148 -13.29 -5.28 -7.58
N ASN A 149 -12.68 -4.33 -8.28
CA ASN A 149 -11.99 -4.58 -9.55
C ASN A 149 -10.50 -4.25 -9.42
N PRO A 150 -9.65 -5.24 -9.08
CA PRO A 150 -8.21 -5.05 -9.04
C PRO A 150 -7.63 -5.09 -10.46
N GLY A 151 -7.03 -3.97 -10.87
CA GLY A 151 -6.24 -3.84 -12.10
C GLY A 151 -4.74 -4.06 -11.88
N THR A 152 -3.95 -3.82 -12.92
CA THR A 152 -2.49 -3.99 -12.87
C THR A 152 -1.84 -3.00 -11.89
N ASN A 153 -2.29 -1.74 -11.90
CA ASN A 153 -1.71 -0.63 -11.12
C ASN A 153 -2.79 0.18 -10.38
N SER A 154 -3.98 -0.38 -10.22
CA SER A 154 -5.11 0.31 -9.61
C SER A 154 -6.13 -0.67 -9.05
N VAL A 155 -7.00 -0.17 -8.19
CA VAL A 155 -8.17 -0.90 -7.69
C VAL A 155 -9.34 0.04 -7.52
N GLN A 156 -10.53 -0.46 -7.84
CA GLN A 156 -11.78 0.21 -7.55
C GLN A 156 -12.59 -0.64 -6.61
N ILE A 157 -13.07 -0.05 -5.52
CA ILE A 157 -13.91 -0.70 -4.51
C ILE A 157 -15.23 0.07 -4.44
N VAL A 158 -16.33 -0.62 -4.73
CA VAL A 158 -17.67 -0.05 -4.64
C VAL A 158 -18.30 -0.45 -3.32
N PHE A 159 -18.91 0.52 -2.63
CA PHE A 159 -19.57 0.38 -1.34
C PHE A 159 -20.99 0.94 -1.39
#